data_AF-A0A821QGV5-F1
#
_entry.id   AF-A0A821QGV5-F1
#
_cell.length_a   1.000
_cell.length_b   1.000
_cell.length_c   1.000
_cell.angle_alpha   90.00
_cell.angle_beta   90.00
_cell.angle_gamma   90.00
#
_symmetry.space_group_name_H-M   'P 1'
#
loop_
_entity.id
_entity.type
_entity.pdbx_description
1 polymer ?
#
loop_
_entity_poly.entity_id
_entity_poly.type
_entity_poly.pdbx_seq_one_letter_code
_entity_poly.pdbx_strand_id
1 'polypeptide(L)' 'LARYKEFKEFQKCILVATNLFERGIDIERVNIVFNYDMPEDTDTYLHR' A
#
# COMPACT_ATOMS: atom_id res chain seq x y z
N LEU A 1 5.01 2.47 -11.93
CA LEU A 1 6.23 3.06 -11.30
C LEU A 1 6.13 4.57 -11.08
N ALA A 2 5.69 5.39 -12.04
CA ALA A 2 5.57 6.85 -11.85
C ALA A 2 4.69 7.25 -10.64
N ARG A 3 3.47 6.70 -10.55
CA ARG A 3 2.53 6.94 -9.42
C ARG A 3 3.10 6.57 -8.05
N TYR A 4 3.91 5.52 -7.98
CA TYR A 4 4.58 5.11 -6.75
C TYR A 4 5.67 6.11 -6.33
N LYS A 5 6.46 6.61 -7.30
CA LYS A 5 7.45 7.67 -7.04
C LYS A 5 6.79 8.96 -6.57
N GLU A 6 5.71 9.38 -7.22
CA GLU A 6 4.94 10.57 -6.80
C GLU A 6 4.42 10.43 -5.37
N PHE A 7 3.95 9.24 -4.96
CA PHE A 7 3.52 8.99 -3.58
C PHE A 7 4.70 9.00 -2.60
N LYS A 8 5.83 8.36 -2.96
CA LYS A 8 7.04 8.34 -2.13
C LYS A 8 7.69 9.72 -1.99
N GLU A 9 7.54 10.59 -2.99
CA GLU A 9 7.96 12.00 -2.97
C GLU A 9 6.92 12.92 -2.31
N PHE A 10 5.88 12.37 -1.67
CA PHE A 10 4.80 13.12 -1.00
C PHE A 10 4.01 14.06 -1.92
N GLN A 11 4.06 13.85 -3.24
CA GLN A 11 3.25 14.60 -4.19
C GLN A 11 1.79 14.14 -4.20
N LYS A 12 1.51 12.94 -3.66
CA LYS A 12 0.17 12.37 -3.51
C LYS A 12 -0.04 11.94 -2.06
N CYS A 13 -1.20 12.27 -1.50
CA CYS A 13 -1.55 11.92 -0.11
C CYS A 13 -2.21 10.53 0.02
N ILE A 14 -2.75 9.97 -1.06
CA ILE A 14 -3.48 8.71 -1.05
C ILE A 14 -2.95 7.83 -2.20
N LEU A 15 -2.63 6.58 -1.88
CA LEU A 15 -2.31 5.53 -2.83
C LEU A 15 -3.36 4.44 -2.72
N VAL A 16 -4.01 4.12 -3.85
CA VAL A 16 -4.93 2.98 -3.95
C VAL A 16 -4.24 1.90 -4.78
N ALA A 17 -4.11 0.71 -4.21
CA ALA A 17 -3.43 -0.42 -4.84
C ALA A 17 -4.19 -1.73 -4.57
N THR A 18 -4.00 -2.69 -5.47
CA THR A 18 -4.47 -4.08 -5.31
C THR A 18 -3.40 -4.95 -4.66
N ASN A 19 -3.76 -6.14 -4.17
CA ASN A 19 -2.87 -7.14 -3.54
C ASN A 19 -1.56 -7.41 -4.30
N LEU A 20 -1.52 -7.20 -5.62
CA LEU A 20 -0.28 -7.29 -6.41
C LEU A 20 0.89 -6.44 -5.85
N PHE A 21 0.58 -5.39 -5.09
CA PHE A 21 1.54 -4.47 -4.51
C PHE A 21 1.84 -4.72 -3.01
N GLU A 22 1.29 -5.78 -2.40
CA GLU A 22 1.44 -6.06 -0.97
C GLU A 22 2.84 -6.57 -0.59
N ARG A 23 3.61 -7.11 -1.54
CA ARG A 23 4.96 -7.62 -1.28
C ARG A 23 6.03 -6.75 -1.94
N GLY A 24 6.92 -6.17 -1.13
CA GLY A 24 8.11 -5.45 -1.60
C GLY A 24 7.91 -3.95 -1.86
N ILE A 25 6.76 -3.38 -1.47
CA ILE A 25 6.64 -1.94 -1.33
C ILE A 25 7.19 -1.51 0.02
N ASP A 26 8.17 -0.61 0.00
CA ASP A 26 8.73 0.03 1.19
C ASP A 26 8.54 1.55 1.12
N ILE A 27 7.59 2.04 1.91
CA ILE A 27 7.23 3.45 2.05
C ILE A 27 7.44 3.83 3.51
N GLU A 28 8.55 4.53 3.80
CA GLU A 28 9.03 4.83 5.16
C GLU A 28 8.07 5.70 6.02
N ARG A 29 6.93 6.16 5.49
CA ARG A 29 6.00 7.08 6.17
C ARG A 29 4.53 6.85 5.80
N VAL A 30 4.04 5.63 5.95
CA VAL A 30 2.59 5.36 5.88
C VAL A 30 2.01 5.47 7.29
N ASN A 31 1.10 6.43 7.50
CA ASN A 31 0.48 6.64 8.81
C ASN A 31 -0.72 5.72 9.05
N ILE A 32 -1.48 5.41 8.00
CA ILE A 32 -2.74 4.66 8.07
C ILE A 32 -2.86 3.81 6.82
N VAL A 33 -3.22 2.53 6.99
CA VAL A 33 -3.60 1.60 5.93
C VAL A 33 -5.09 1.31 6.05
N PHE A 34 -5.82 1.43 4.95
CA PHE A 34 -7.24 1.09 4.87
C PHE A 34 -7.44 -0.15 4.00
N ASN A 35 -7.90 -1.24 4.61
CA ASN A 35 -8.33 -2.43 3.89
C ASN A 35 -9.78 -2.24 3.41
N TYR A 36 -9.97 -1.99 2.11
CA TYR A 36 -11.31 -1.84 1.53
C TYR A 36 -12.06 -3.18 1.50
N ASP A 37 -11.37 -4.24 1.09
CA ASP A 37 -11.87 -5.61 1.09
C ASP A 37 -11.19 -6.42 2.19
N MET A 38 -11.97 -7.20 2.95
CA MET A 38 -11.42 -8.09 3.97
C MET A 38 -10.54 -9.15 3.28
N PRO A 39 -9.29 -9.35 3.73
CA PRO A 39 -8.44 -10.39 3.18
C PRO A 39 -9.01 -11.78 3.47
N GLU A 40 -8.78 -12.72 2.54
CA GLU A 40 -9.27 -14.11 2.64
C GLU A 40 -8.53 -14.91 3.71
N ASP A 41 -7.31 -14.51 4.05
CA ASP A 41 -6.44 -15.18 5.00
C ASP A 41 -5.59 -14.21 5.83
N THR A 42 -5.06 -14.70 6.95
CA THR A 42 -4.28 -13.91 7.91
C THR A 42 -2.91 -13.50 7.37
N ASP A 43 -2.30 -14.28 6.48
CA ASP A 43 -0.99 -13.96 5.90
C ASP A 43 -1.10 -12.74 5.00
N THR A 44 -2.13 -12.71 4.15
CA THR A 44 -2.46 -11.55 3.30
C THR A 44 -2.74 -10.30 4.14
N TYR A 45 -3.42 -10.42 5.29
CA TYR A 45 -3.62 -9.28 6.20
C TYR A 45 -2.31 -8.70 6.76
N LEU A 46 -1.35 -9.57 7.12
CA LEU A 46 -0.08 -9.13 7.70
C LEU A 46 0.86 -8.46 6.68
N HIS A 47 0.70 -8.78 5.40
CA HIS A 47 1.52 -8.22 4.33
C HIS A 47 0.94 -6.93 3.70
N ARG A 48 -0.30 -6.55 4.02
CA ARG A 48 -0.92 -5.30 3.53
C ARG A 48 -0.63 -4.12 4.46
#